data_AF-A0A7D9EKH6-F1
#
_entry.id   AF-A0A7D9EKH6-F1
#
_cell.length_a   1.000
_cell.length_b   1.000
_cell.length_c   1.000
_cell.angle_alpha   90.00
_cell.angle_beta   90.00
_cell.angle_gamma   90.00
#
_symmetry.space_group_name_H-M   'P 1'
#
loop_
_entity.id
_entity.type
_entity.pdbx_description
1 polymer ?
#
loop_
_entity_poly.entity_id
_entity_poly.type
_entity_poly.pdbx_seq_one_letter_code
_entity_poly.pdbx_strand_id
1 'polypeptide(L)'
;MRLQRYSINVVYKKGSSLVSADTLSRAPLSSVHNRKQNNFDAFRLEVERLDALANPQLLPKTTISLQATTAKDPNVAQLLKVILSGYPDIKSHLPGCVKPYWCFHDEMSVHNGVIYRGSQAVIPKSMSRQMLTKIHASHAGAESNIRMAKDIVYWPGMQPEIKDMCQNCGQCAQFGIENTREPVKSQPIPKYPWQFVSQDIFQFESSSYVVTVDHYSDFIELGELDNTLS
;
A
#
# COMPACT_ATOMS: atom_id res chain seq x y z
N MET A 1 16.29 -0.70 6.92
CA MET A 1 17.04 0.40 6.27
C MET A 1 18.53 0.06 6.36
N ARG A 2 19.19 -0.30 5.25
CA ARG A 2 20.65 -0.52 5.03
C ARG A 2 20.84 -1.42 3.78
N LEU A 3 21.80 -1.29 2.86
CA LEU A 3 23.05 -0.50 2.71
C LEU A 3 23.30 -0.24 1.20
N GLN A 4 23.95 0.89 0.86
CA GLN A 4 24.41 1.18 -0.51
C GLN A 4 25.44 0.14 -1.00
N ARG A 5 25.33 -0.26 -2.27
CA ARG A 5 26.06 -1.35 -2.94
C ARG A 5 27.50 -1.03 -3.38
N TYR A 6 28.09 0.08 -2.95
CA TYR A 6 29.42 0.49 -3.42
C TYR A 6 30.39 0.73 -2.27
N SER A 7 31.60 0.19 -2.41
CA SER A 7 32.78 0.55 -1.63
C SER A 7 33.41 1.80 -2.24
N ILE A 8 33.02 2.96 -1.75
CA ILE A 8 33.52 4.23 -2.27
C ILE A 8 34.87 4.54 -1.60
N ASN A 9 35.89 4.79 -2.41
CA ASN A 9 37.15 5.36 -1.95
C ASN A 9 37.15 6.87 -2.29
N VAL A 10 37.03 7.71 -1.26
CA VAL A 10 37.02 9.16 -1.42
C VAL A 10 38.43 9.68 -1.22
N VAL A 11 39.03 10.21 -2.28
CA VAL A 11 40.35 10.84 -2.24
C VAL A 11 40.21 12.34 -2.44
N TYR A 12 40.71 13.12 -1.48
CA TYR A 12 40.73 14.57 -1.57
C TYR A 12 41.71 15.03 -2.66
N LYS A 13 41.24 15.90 -3.56
CA LYS A 13 42.10 16.66 -4.49
C LYS A 13 41.93 18.15 -4.25
N LYS A 14 43.07 18.86 -4.17
CA LYS A 14 43.13 20.31 -4.03
C LYS A 14 42.56 20.99 -5.29
N GLY A 15 41.70 21.99 -5.12
CA GLY A 15 40.96 22.67 -6.21
C GLY A 15 41.83 23.18 -7.36
N SER A 16 43.05 23.65 -7.08
CA SER A 16 44.01 24.11 -8.10
C SER A 16 44.53 23.01 -9.03
N SER A 17 44.30 21.73 -8.71
CA SER A 17 44.66 20.56 -9.54
C SER A 17 43.47 19.99 -10.32
N LEU A 18 42.27 20.56 -10.15
CA LEU A 18 41.07 20.21 -10.91
C LEU A 18 41.02 21.07 -12.18
N VAL A 19 41.84 20.71 -13.17
CA VAL A 19 41.99 21.46 -14.43
C VAL A 19 40.72 21.37 -15.31
N SER A 20 39.88 20.36 -15.10
CA SER A 20 38.57 20.22 -15.74
C SER A 20 37.49 20.01 -14.67
N ALA A 21 37.10 21.10 -14.00
CA ALA A 21 35.85 21.11 -13.25
C ALA A 21 34.70 21.24 -14.28
N ASP A 22 33.90 20.18 -14.42
CA ASP A 22 32.57 20.24 -15.02
C ASP A 22 32.49 20.77 -16.47
N THR A 23 33.34 20.26 -17.38
CA THR A 23 33.31 20.63 -18.80
C THR A 23 32.25 19.88 -19.62
N LEU A 24 31.75 18.73 -19.15
CA LEU A 24 30.77 17.92 -19.90
C LEU A 24 29.30 18.34 -19.67
N SER A 25 29.00 19.14 -18.65
CA SER A 25 27.63 19.65 -18.46
C SER A 25 27.35 20.96 -19.22
N ARG A 26 28.39 21.61 -19.78
CA ARG A 26 28.31 23.00 -20.29
C ARG A 26 28.85 23.24 -21.71
N ALA A 27 29.22 22.19 -22.45
CA ALA A 27 29.72 22.33 -23.83
C ALA A 27 28.72 21.78 -24.87
N PRO A 28 27.77 22.60 -25.38
CA PRO A 28 26.89 22.18 -26.46
C PRO A 28 27.67 22.08 -27.79
N LEU A 29 27.47 20.98 -28.52
CA LEU A 29 28.03 20.80 -29.87
C LEU A 29 27.38 21.78 -30.85
N SER A 30 28.17 22.30 -31.80
CA SER A 30 27.74 23.30 -32.78
C SER A 30 26.77 22.77 -33.84
N SER A 31 26.59 21.45 -33.97
CA SER A 31 25.62 20.86 -34.88
C SER A 31 24.31 20.54 -34.15
N VAL A 32 23.29 21.37 -34.36
CA VAL A 32 21.91 21.02 -34.00
C VAL A 32 21.41 19.95 -34.97
N HIS A 33 21.72 18.68 -34.69
CA HIS A 33 20.92 17.59 -35.23
C HIS A 33 19.60 17.59 -34.45
N ASN A 34 18.50 17.85 -35.15
CA ASN A 34 17.12 17.75 -34.65
C ASN A 34 16.81 16.31 -34.23
N ARG A 35 17.36 15.87 -33.11
CA ARG A 35 16.90 14.70 -32.37
C ARG A 35 16.57 15.22 -30.98
N LYS A 36 15.27 15.26 -30.65
CA LYS A 36 14.80 15.50 -29.27
C LYS A 36 15.32 14.36 -28.41
N GLN A 37 16.54 14.50 -27.92
CA GLN A 37 17.16 13.55 -27.01
C GLN A 37 16.78 14.03 -25.61
N ASN A 38 15.68 13.48 -25.11
CA ASN A 38 15.23 13.74 -23.76
C ASN A 38 16.21 13.04 -22.80
N ASN A 39 16.51 13.64 -21.65
CA ASN A 39 17.31 13.05 -20.56
C ASN A 39 16.81 11.66 -20.06
N PHE A 40 15.69 11.17 -20.60
CA PHE A 40 15.18 9.80 -20.44
C PHE A 40 16.02 8.73 -21.15
N ASP A 41 16.70 9.04 -22.27
CA ASP A 41 17.40 8.03 -23.06
C ASP A 41 18.72 7.57 -22.42
N ALA A 42 19.38 8.43 -21.65
CA ALA A 42 20.58 8.08 -20.88
C ALA A 42 20.25 7.22 -19.65
N PHE A 43 19.06 7.42 -19.05
CA PHE A 43 18.58 6.57 -17.95
C PHE A 43 18.17 5.18 -18.46
N ARG A 44 17.66 5.07 -19.70
CA ARG A 44 17.33 3.77 -20.33
C ARG A 44 18.56 2.88 -20.57
N LEU A 45 19.70 3.46 -20.97
CA LEU A 45 20.91 2.70 -21.32
C LEU A 45 21.66 2.13 -20.09
N GLU A 46 21.66 2.84 -18.96
CA GLU A 46 22.26 2.32 -17.71
C GLU A 46 21.37 1.26 -17.03
N VAL A 47 20.06 1.34 -17.29
CA VAL A 47 19.03 0.40 -16.82
C VAL A 47 19.02 -0.91 -17.62
N GLU A 48 19.56 -0.94 -18.84
CA GLU A 48 19.69 -2.16 -19.67
C GLU A 48 20.68 -3.21 -19.11
N ARG A 49 21.49 -2.87 -18.10
CA ARG A 49 22.54 -3.77 -17.58
C ARG A 49 22.06 -4.68 -16.43
N LEU A 50 20.87 -4.45 -15.90
CA LEU A 50 20.12 -5.39 -15.06
C LEU A 50 18.77 -5.59 -15.75
N ASP A 51 18.15 -6.75 -15.59
CA ASP A 51 16.85 -7.11 -16.15
C ASP A 51 15.74 -6.21 -15.54
N ALA A 52 15.76 -4.91 -15.80
CA ALA A 52 15.17 -3.88 -14.94
C ALA A 52 13.65 -3.75 -15.07
N LEU A 53 13.07 -4.43 -16.04
CA LEU A 53 11.63 -4.62 -16.20
C LEU A 53 11.14 -5.90 -15.51
N ALA A 54 12.04 -6.80 -15.12
CA ALA A 54 11.68 -7.93 -14.28
C ALA A 54 11.37 -7.41 -12.87
N ASN A 55 10.11 -7.48 -12.47
CA ASN A 55 9.72 -7.17 -11.10
C ASN A 55 10.46 -8.13 -10.15
N PRO A 56 11.43 -7.66 -9.32
CA PRO A 56 12.23 -8.52 -8.47
C PRO A 56 11.41 -9.20 -7.36
N GLN A 57 10.18 -8.74 -7.15
CA GLN A 57 9.25 -9.29 -6.17
C GLN A 57 8.44 -10.48 -6.73
N LEU A 58 8.53 -10.76 -8.05
CA LEU A 58 7.92 -11.95 -8.65
C LEU A 58 8.91 -13.11 -8.60
N LEU A 59 8.48 -14.22 -8.00
CA LEU A 59 9.25 -15.46 -8.07
C LEU A 59 9.31 -15.96 -9.53
N PRO A 60 10.44 -16.56 -9.98
CA PRO A 60 10.58 -17.09 -11.34
C PRO A 60 9.45 -18.05 -11.76
N LYS A 61 8.99 -18.89 -10.83
CA LYS A 61 7.85 -19.81 -11.07
C LYS A 61 6.55 -19.06 -11.43
N THR A 62 6.31 -17.91 -10.80
CA THR A 62 5.13 -17.07 -11.07
C THR A 62 5.27 -16.41 -12.44
N THR A 63 6.47 -15.94 -12.80
CA THR A 63 6.74 -15.37 -14.13
C THR A 63 6.50 -16.39 -15.24
N ILE A 64 7.00 -17.63 -15.09
CA ILE A 64 6.75 -18.71 -16.05
C ILE A 64 5.24 -19.01 -16.17
N SER A 65 4.53 -19.05 -15.04
CA SER A 65 3.08 -19.23 -15.06
C SER A 65 2.36 -18.08 -15.77
N LEU A 66 2.81 -16.83 -15.59
CA LEU A 66 2.24 -15.66 -16.26
C LEU A 66 2.49 -15.70 -17.77
N GLN A 67 3.68 -16.12 -18.21
CA GLN A 67 3.98 -16.31 -19.64
C GLN A 67 3.04 -17.34 -20.26
N ALA A 68 2.93 -18.51 -19.63
CA ALA A 68 2.09 -19.60 -20.12
C ALA A 68 0.60 -19.22 -20.13
N THR A 69 0.12 -18.52 -19.11
CA THR A 69 -1.27 -18.07 -19.03
C THR A 69 -1.58 -16.91 -19.96
N THR A 70 -0.63 -16.00 -20.20
CA THR A 70 -0.77 -14.93 -21.20
C THR A 70 -0.96 -15.50 -22.60
N ALA A 71 -0.25 -16.58 -22.94
CA ALA A 71 -0.43 -17.27 -24.23
C ALA A 71 -1.78 -18.01 -24.34
N LYS A 72 -2.33 -18.48 -23.21
CA LYS A 72 -3.55 -19.31 -23.18
C LYS A 72 -4.83 -18.48 -23.01
N ASP A 73 -4.79 -17.37 -22.29
CA ASP A 73 -5.95 -16.53 -22.00
C ASP A 73 -6.25 -15.60 -23.19
N PRO A 74 -7.39 -15.76 -23.88
CA PRO A 74 -7.71 -14.98 -25.07
C PRO A 74 -7.83 -13.47 -24.79
N ASN A 75 -8.26 -13.09 -23.58
CA ASN A 75 -8.41 -11.67 -23.23
C ASN A 75 -7.04 -11.00 -23.07
N VAL A 76 -6.11 -11.68 -22.39
CA VAL A 76 -4.76 -11.16 -22.16
C VAL A 76 -3.93 -11.23 -23.46
N ALA A 77 -4.11 -12.25 -24.28
CA ALA A 77 -3.52 -12.32 -25.61
C ALA A 77 -4.03 -11.18 -26.53
N GLN A 78 -5.31 -10.82 -26.43
CA GLN A 78 -5.86 -9.68 -27.17
C GLN A 78 -5.29 -8.35 -26.67
N LEU A 79 -5.13 -8.18 -25.36
CA LEU A 79 -4.43 -7.03 -24.78
C LEU A 79 -2.97 -6.96 -25.27
N LEU A 80 -2.26 -8.08 -25.26
CA LEU A 80 -0.89 -8.19 -25.78
C LEU A 80 -0.80 -7.72 -27.22
N LYS A 81 -1.73 -8.18 -28.08
CA LYS A 81 -1.78 -7.78 -29.49
C LYS A 81 -1.99 -6.27 -29.64
N VAL A 82 -2.89 -5.66 -28.86
CA VAL A 82 -3.12 -4.21 -28.89
C VAL A 82 -1.88 -3.43 -28.43
N ILE A 83 -1.21 -3.87 -27.36
CA ILE A 83 0.00 -3.19 -26.88
C ILE A 83 1.11 -3.22 -27.93
N LEU A 84 1.29 -4.35 -28.63
CA LEU A 84 2.32 -4.50 -29.66
C LEU A 84 1.95 -3.80 -30.98
N SER A 85 0.67 -3.73 -31.32
CA SER A 85 0.18 -3.16 -32.59
C SER A 85 -0.12 -1.65 -32.48
N GLY A 86 -0.15 -1.12 -31.26
CA GLY A 86 -0.58 0.24 -30.96
C GLY A 86 -2.06 0.32 -30.57
N TYR A 87 -2.36 1.29 -29.71
CA TYR A 87 -3.73 1.62 -29.31
C TYR A 87 -4.39 2.49 -30.40
N PRO A 88 -5.70 2.29 -30.69
CA PRO A 88 -6.44 3.19 -31.56
C PRO A 88 -6.63 4.55 -30.89
N ASP A 89 -6.90 5.62 -31.65
CA ASP A 89 -7.16 6.95 -31.08
C ASP A 89 -8.47 7.02 -30.28
N ILE A 90 -9.43 6.14 -30.60
CA ILE A 90 -10.77 6.14 -30.04
C ILE A 90 -11.02 4.88 -29.22
N LYS A 91 -11.32 5.06 -27.92
CA LYS A 91 -11.61 3.98 -26.96
C LYS A 91 -12.72 3.01 -27.40
N SER A 92 -13.71 3.47 -28.16
CA SER A 92 -14.83 2.64 -28.62
C SER A 92 -14.40 1.52 -29.57
N HIS A 93 -13.31 1.72 -30.32
CA HIS A 93 -12.75 0.75 -31.27
C HIS A 93 -11.96 -0.37 -30.58
N LEU A 94 -11.70 -0.25 -29.28
CA LEU A 94 -11.06 -1.33 -28.53
C LEU A 94 -12.00 -2.50 -28.27
N PRO A 95 -11.47 -3.73 -28.25
CA PRO A 95 -12.19 -4.89 -27.74
C PRO A 95 -12.66 -4.68 -26.30
N GLY A 96 -13.82 -5.23 -25.96
CA GLY A 96 -14.43 -5.07 -24.63
C GLY A 96 -13.50 -5.47 -23.47
N CYS A 97 -12.73 -6.54 -23.64
CA CYS A 97 -11.77 -7.02 -22.63
C CYS A 97 -10.55 -6.10 -22.44
N VAL A 98 -10.21 -5.25 -23.42
CA VAL A 98 -9.07 -4.33 -23.39
C VAL A 98 -9.47 -2.95 -22.85
N LYS A 99 -10.74 -2.55 -23.01
CA LYS A 99 -11.27 -1.26 -22.53
C LYS A 99 -10.92 -0.91 -21.07
N PRO A 100 -10.88 -1.85 -20.10
CA PRO A 100 -10.48 -1.54 -18.72
C PRO A 100 -9.05 -1.00 -18.58
N TYR A 101 -8.16 -1.33 -19.52
CA TYR A 101 -6.76 -0.95 -19.50
C TYR A 101 -6.48 0.38 -20.21
N TRP A 102 -7.48 0.96 -20.88
CA TRP A 102 -7.35 2.18 -21.69
C TRP A 102 -6.71 3.36 -20.93
N CYS A 103 -7.15 3.61 -19.70
CA CYS A 103 -6.67 4.74 -18.92
C CYS A 103 -5.17 4.64 -18.54
N PHE A 104 -4.56 3.47 -18.75
CA PHE A 104 -3.18 3.20 -18.38
C PHE A 104 -2.33 2.82 -19.60
N HIS A 105 -2.84 2.98 -20.82
CA HIS A 105 -2.18 2.49 -22.04
C HIS A 105 -0.73 2.99 -22.21
N ASP A 106 -0.44 4.24 -21.84
CA ASP A 106 0.92 4.80 -21.85
C ASP A 106 1.88 4.13 -20.84
N GLU A 107 1.34 3.52 -19.78
CA GLU A 107 2.10 2.78 -18.77
C GLU A 107 2.25 1.29 -19.11
N MET A 108 1.61 0.82 -20.18
CA MET A 108 1.58 -0.61 -20.52
C MET A 108 2.84 -1.00 -21.30
N SER A 109 3.49 -2.08 -20.86
CA SER A 109 4.66 -2.62 -21.53
C SER A 109 4.63 -4.15 -21.53
N VAL A 110 5.44 -4.76 -22.39
CA VAL A 110 5.56 -6.21 -22.50
C VAL A 110 7.01 -6.58 -22.31
N HIS A 111 7.27 -7.51 -21.41
CA HIS A 111 8.61 -8.03 -21.17
C HIS A 111 8.58 -9.55 -21.02
N ASN A 112 9.37 -10.26 -21.83
CA ASN A 112 9.42 -11.72 -21.87
C ASN A 112 8.03 -12.37 -21.89
N GLY A 113 7.09 -11.85 -22.68
CA GLY A 113 5.72 -12.40 -22.77
C GLY A 113 4.82 -12.15 -21.56
N VAL A 114 5.24 -11.32 -20.61
CA VAL A 114 4.42 -10.84 -19.49
C VAL A 114 4.07 -9.37 -19.72
N ILE A 115 2.82 -9.01 -19.45
CA ILE A 115 2.34 -7.64 -19.56
C ILE A 115 2.54 -6.94 -18.22
N TYR A 116 3.06 -5.71 -18.26
CA TYR A 116 3.27 -4.86 -17.11
C TYR A 116 2.55 -3.54 -17.26
N ARG A 117 2.11 -2.98 -16.13
CA ARG A 117 1.68 -1.60 -15.97
C ARG A 117 2.71 -0.90 -15.08
N GLY A 118 3.57 -0.08 -15.66
CA GLY A 118 4.78 0.39 -14.95
C GLY A 118 5.59 -0.81 -14.46
N SER A 119 5.74 -0.96 -13.14
CA SER A 119 6.40 -2.11 -12.50
C SER A 119 5.46 -3.27 -12.10
N GLN A 120 4.14 -3.09 -12.20
CA GLN A 120 3.14 -4.07 -11.77
C GLN A 120 2.91 -5.11 -12.85
N ALA A 121 2.99 -6.40 -12.54
CA ALA A 121 2.60 -7.44 -13.50
C ALA A 121 1.08 -7.55 -13.60
N VAL A 122 0.57 -7.59 -14.83
CA VAL A 122 -0.85 -7.79 -15.11
C VAL A 122 -1.20 -9.25 -14.88
N ILE A 123 -2.17 -9.50 -14.01
CA ILE A 123 -2.58 -10.85 -13.63
C ILE A 123 -3.81 -11.27 -14.44
N PRO A 124 -3.76 -12.38 -15.21
CA PRO A 124 -4.91 -12.93 -15.88
C PRO A 124 -6.01 -13.34 -14.90
N LYS A 125 -7.27 -13.31 -15.33
CA LYS A 125 -8.41 -13.64 -14.45
C LYS A 125 -8.30 -15.07 -13.89
N SER A 126 -7.75 -16.00 -14.66
CA SER A 126 -7.48 -17.38 -14.24
C SER A 126 -6.54 -17.50 -13.04
N MET A 127 -5.62 -16.55 -12.86
CA MET A 127 -4.65 -16.51 -11.74
C MET A 127 -5.08 -15.60 -10.59
N SER A 128 -6.07 -14.72 -10.79
CA SER A 128 -6.53 -13.75 -9.79
C SER A 128 -6.82 -14.37 -8.42
N ARG A 129 -7.57 -15.48 -8.38
CA ARG A 129 -7.92 -16.17 -7.13
C ARG A 129 -6.69 -16.67 -6.37
N GLN A 130 -5.72 -17.25 -7.06
CA GLN A 130 -4.47 -17.70 -6.45
C GLN A 130 -3.67 -16.52 -5.89
N MET A 131 -3.64 -15.39 -6.63
CA MET A 131 -2.93 -14.20 -6.18
C MET A 131 -3.62 -13.54 -4.98
N LEU A 132 -4.95 -13.52 -4.95
CA LEU A 132 -5.74 -13.08 -3.80
C LEU A 132 -5.36 -13.88 -2.55
N THR A 133 -5.35 -15.21 -2.61
CA THR A 133 -4.95 -16.04 -1.47
C THR A 133 -3.54 -15.70 -0.97
N LYS A 134 -2.59 -15.43 -1.87
CA LYS A 134 -1.23 -15.02 -1.49
C LYS A 134 -1.20 -13.63 -0.83
N ILE A 135 -1.93 -12.67 -1.38
CA ILE A 135 -2.04 -11.31 -0.84
C ILE A 135 -2.65 -11.34 0.56
N HIS A 136 -3.62 -12.23 0.81
CA HIS A 136 -4.30 -12.37 2.09
C HIS A 136 -3.54 -13.14 3.17
N ALA A 137 -2.47 -13.85 2.81
CA ALA A 137 -1.90 -14.90 3.66
C ALA A 137 -1.47 -14.43 5.06
N SER A 138 -1.14 -13.14 5.21
CA SER A 138 -0.77 -12.53 6.49
C SER A 138 -1.94 -12.03 7.34
N HIS A 139 -3.18 -12.14 6.83
CA HIS A 139 -4.40 -11.60 7.44
C HIS A 139 -4.32 -10.11 7.81
N ALA A 140 -3.45 -9.35 7.15
CA ALA A 140 -3.37 -7.91 7.33
C ALA A 140 -4.67 -7.23 6.84
N GLY A 141 -4.94 -6.04 7.38
CA GLY A 141 -6.12 -5.25 6.99
C GLY A 141 -6.19 -4.97 5.49
N ALA A 142 -7.40 -4.78 4.97
CA ALA A 142 -7.66 -4.66 3.53
C ALA A 142 -6.80 -3.59 2.84
N GLU A 143 -6.63 -2.42 3.44
CA GLU A 143 -5.81 -1.34 2.88
C GLU A 143 -4.31 -1.68 2.86
N SER A 144 -3.82 -2.43 3.84
CA SER A 144 -2.44 -2.93 3.85
C SER A 144 -2.20 -3.91 2.70
N ASN A 145 -3.12 -4.86 2.52
CA ASN A 145 -3.07 -5.83 1.43
C ASN A 145 -3.16 -5.14 0.05
N ILE A 146 -4.01 -4.13 -0.10
CA ILE A 146 -4.12 -3.34 -1.32
C ILE A 146 -2.82 -2.59 -1.61
N ARG A 147 -2.22 -1.95 -0.60
CA ARG A 147 -0.97 -1.22 -0.75
C ARG A 147 0.16 -2.14 -1.20
N MET A 148 0.32 -3.29 -0.54
CA MET A 148 1.30 -4.30 -0.93
C MET A 148 1.07 -4.82 -2.35
N ALA A 149 -0.17 -5.16 -2.69
CA ALA A 149 -0.50 -5.68 -4.02
C ALA A 149 -0.19 -4.65 -5.13
N LYS A 150 -0.47 -3.36 -4.89
CA LYS A 150 -0.16 -2.27 -5.82
C LYS A 150 1.35 -2.09 -6.10
N ASP A 151 2.25 -2.65 -5.32
CA ASP A 151 3.68 -2.55 -5.65
C ASP A 151 4.12 -3.66 -6.62
N ILE A 152 3.31 -4.71 -6.79
CA ILE A 152 3.73 -5.96 -7.45
C ILE A 152 2.84 -6.33 -8.63
N VAL A 153 1.52 -6.23 -8.47
CA VAL A 153 0.54 -6.83 -9.38
C VAL A 153 -0.64 -5.90 -9.66
N TYR A 154 -1.30 -6.14 -10.79
CA TYR A 154 -2.48 -5.39 -11.20
C TYR A 154 -3.47 -6.25 -11.97
N TRP A 155 -4.77 -6.06 -11.70
CA TRP A 155 -5.85 -6.45 -12.60
C TRP A 155 -7.08 -5.56 -12.37
N PRO A 156 -7.96 -5.41 -13.37
CA PRO A 156 -9.23 -4.71 -13.20
C PRO A 156 -10.06 -5.36 -12.08
N GLY A 157 -10.47 -4.57 -11.09
CA GLY A 157 -11.23 -5.08 -9.93
C GLY A 157 -10.39 -5.65 -8.79
N MET A 158 -9.06 -5.54 -8.83
CA MET A 158 -8.18 -6.04 -7.75
C MET A 158 -8.55 -5.51 -6.36
N GLN A 159 -8.75 -4.20 -6.22
CA GLN A 159 -9.05 -3.58 -4.92
C GLN A 159 -10.35 -4.09 -4.29
N PRO A 160 -11.51 -4.07 -4.98
CA PRO A 160 -12.74 -4.59 -4.40
C PRO A 160 -12.65 -6.09 -4.09
N GLU A 161 -11.98 -6.89 -4.92
CA GLU A 161 -11.78 -8.33 -4.64
C GLU A 161 -10.93 -8.57 -3.38
N ILE A 162 -9.89 -7.76 -3.13
CA ILE A 162 -9.10 -7.84 -1.89
C ILE A 162 -9.96 -7.45 -0.68
N LYS A 163 -10.77 -6.38 -0.79
CA LYS A 163 -11.67 -5.94 0.29
C LYS A 163 -12.69 -7.02 0.65
N ASP A 164 -13.33 -7.60 -0.36
CA ASP A 164 -14.33 -8.66 -0.19
C ASP A 164 -13.74 -9.89 0.51
N MET A 165 -12.55 -10.34 0.09
CA MET A 165 -11.87 -11.46 0.75
C MET A 165 -11.51 -11.16 2.21
N CYS A 166 -11.08 -9.94 2.53
CA CYS A 166 -10.82 -9.53 3.91
C CYS A 166 -12.09 -9.46 4.76
N GLN A 167 -13.20 -8.98 4.19
CA GLN A 167 -14.50 -8.89 4.86
C GLN A 167 -15.10 -10.26 5.15
N ASN A 168 -14.95 -11.21 4.21
CA ASN A 168 -15.48 -12.57 4.32
C ASN A 168 -14.55 -13.53 5.07
N CYS A 169 -13.43 -13.05 5.62
CA CYS A 169 -12.47 -13.88 6.33
C CYS A 169 -12.76 -13.92 7.84
N GLY A 170 -13.04 -15.11 8.37
CA GLY A 170 -13.32 -15.30 9.79
C GLY A 170 -12.18 -14.90 10.73
N GLN A 171 -10.92 -15.12 10.34
CA GLN A 171 -9.76 -14.67 11.13
C GLN A 171 -9.64 -13.14 11.13
N CYS A 172 -9.83 -12.49 9.98
CA CYS A 172 -9.83 -11.03 9.92
C CYS A 172 -11.00 -10.41 10.70
N ALA A 173 -12.15 -11.08 10.76
CA ALA A 173 -13.29 -10.62 11.56
C ALA A 173 -13.02 -10.73 13.07
N GLN A 174 -12.33 -11.80 13.52
CA GLN A 174 -12.00 -12.00 14.93
C GLN A 174 -11.01 -10.97 15.48
N PHE A 175 -10.03 -10.58 14.67
CA PHE A 175 -8.98 -9.62 15.06
C PHE A 175 -9.17 -8.24 14.40
N GLY A 176 -10.36 -7.97 13.87
CA GLY A 176 -10.70 -6.69 13.26
C GLY A 176 -10.71 -5.57 14.29
N ILE A 177 -10.53 -4.33 13.83
CA ILE A 177 -10.65 -3.15 14.68
C ILE A 177 -12.07 -3.14 15.26
N GLU A 178 -12.20 -3.29 16.58
CA GLU A 178 -13.47 -3.16 17.29
C GLU A 178 -14.11 -1.81 16.95
N ASN A 179 -15.44 -1.77 16.89
CA ASN A 179 -16.20 -0.56 16.61
C ASN A 179 -15.68 0.63 17.43
N THR A 180 -15.75 1.82 16.82
CA THR A 180 -15.45 3.08 17.53
C THR A 180 -16.21 3.09 18.85
N ARG A 181 -15.49 3.24 19.96
CA ARG A 181 -16.08 3.32 21.30
C ARG A 181 -17.25 4.31 21.24
N GLU A 182 -18.41 3.88 21.70
CA GLU A 182 -19.57 4.76 21.73
C GLU A 182 -19.20 6.07 22.45
N PRO A 183 -19.67 7.23 21.96
CA PRO A 183 -19.41 8.48 22.64
C PRO A 183 -19.93 8.42 24.08
N VAL A 184 -19.13 8.91 25.02
CA VAL A 184 -19.50 8.97 26.44
C VAL A 184 -20.79 9.77 26.56
N LYS A 185 -21.84 9.13 27.07
CA LYS A 185 -23.12 9.80 27.32
C LYS A 185 -22.96 10.68 28.57
N SER A 186 -23.14 11.98 28.42
CA SER A 186 -23.20 12.91 29.56
C SER A 186 -24.43 12.63 30.41
N GLN A 187 -24.26 12.55 31.73
CA GLN A 187 -25.38 12.47 32.66
C GLN A 187 -26.04 13.85 32.83
N PRO A 188 -27.35 13.91 33.14
CA PRO A 188 -28.03 15.17 33.43
C PRO A 188 -27.46 15.84 34.67
N ILE A 189 -27.40 17.18 34.67
CA ILE A 189 -26.96 17.97 35.82
C ILE A 189 -28.03 17.86 36.93
N PRO A 190 -27.68 17.47 38.16
CA PRO A 190 -28.61 17.43 39.28
C PRO A 190 -29.15 18.84 39.60
N LYS A 191 -30.40 18.90 40.09
CA LYS A 191 -31.08 20.15 40.45
C LYS A 191 -31.13 20.38 41.96
N TYR A 192 -30.94 19.33 42.75
CA TYR A 192 -31.01 19.37 44.21
C TYR A 192 -29.90 18.50 44.82
N PRO A 193 -29.44 18.83 46.05
CA PRO A 193 -28.50 17.98 46.78
C PRO A 193 -29.00 16.54 46.88
N TRP A 194 -28.09 15.57 46.77
CA TRP A 194 -28.34 14.14 46.89
C TRP A 194 -29.22 13.53 45.79
N GLN A 195 -29.47 14.25 44.70
CA GLN A 195 -30.25 13.73 43.56
C GLN A 195 -29.49 12.68 42.75
N PHE A 196 -28.20 12.92 42.51
CA PHE A 196 -27.29 11.96 41.88
C PHE A 196 -26.08 11.80 42.78
N VAL A 197 -25.76 10.56 43.09
CA VAL A 197 -24.66 10.20 43.98
C VAL A 197 -23.82 9.13 43.30
N SER A 198 -22.51 9.30 43.33
CA SER A 198 -21.57 8.24 42.98
C SER A 198 -20.97 7.67 44.24
N GLN A 199 -20.90 6.35 44.31
CA GLN A 199 -20.17 5.65 45.36
C GLN A 199 -19.08 4.81 44.75
N ASP A 200 -17.92 4.82 45.39
CA ASP A 200 -16.81 3.95 45.05
C ASP A 200 -16.16 3.43 46.33
N ILE A 201 -15.49 2.29 46.23
CA ILE A 201 -14.80 1.65 47.36
C ILE A 201 -13.30 1.77 47.12
N PHE A 202 -12.57 2.24 48.13
CA PHE A 202 -11.12 2.27 48.10
C PHE A 202 -10.53 1.72 49.41
N GLN A 203 -9.24 1.37 49.37
CA GLN A 203 -8.50 0.91 50.53
C GLN A 203 -7.40 1.89 50.89
N PHE A 204 -7.26 2.17 52.19
CA PHE A 204 -6.20 3.01 52.74
C PHE A 204 -5.78 2.47 54.11
N GLU A 205 -4.47 2.36 54.35
CA GLU A 205 -3.90 1.86 55.62
C GLU A 205 -4.49 0.53 56.15
N SER A 206 -4.87 -0.38 55.24
CA SER A 206 -5.52 -1.68 55.54
C SER A 206 -6.98 -1.60 56.00
N SER A 207 -7.58 -0.41 56.05
CA SER A 207 -9.03 -0.22 56.17
C SER A 207 -9.67 -0.04 54.80
N SER A 208 -10.92 -0.48 54.66
CA SER A 208 -11.73 -0.25 53.47
C SER A 208 -12.67 0.92 53.72
N TYR A 209 -12.87 1.76 52.72
CA TYR A 209 -13.72 2.95 52.80
C TYR A 209 -14.68 2.99 51.63
N VAL A 210 -15.89 3.47 51.87
CA VAL A 210 -16.79 3.94 50.83
C VAL A 210 -16.69 5.45 50.73
N VAL A 211 -16.39 5.94 49.53
CA VAL A 211 -16.52 7.36 49.21
C VAL A 211 -17.86 7.59 48.54
N THR A 212 -18.62 8.55 49.05
CA THR A 212 -19.90 8.96 48.50
C THR A 212 -19.77 10.41 48.04
N VAL A 213 -20.04 10.68 46.78
CA VAL A 213 -19.94 12.02 46.18
C VAL A 213 -21.31 12.46 45.69
N ASP A 214 -21.79 13.58 46.21
CA ASP A 214 -22.98 14.28 45.71
C ASP A 214 -22.62 15.12 44.48
N HIS A 215 -23.24 14.83 43.34
CA HIS A 215 -22.96 15.52 42.08
C HIS A 215 -23.56 16.93 41.99
N TYR A 216 -24.40 17.35 42.95
CA TYR A 216 -24.95 18.71 42.98
C TYR A 216 -23.99 19.70 43.64
N SER A 217 -23.40 19.32 44.77
CA SER A 217 -22.56 20.19 45.59
C SER A 217 -21.08 19.84 45.59
N ASP A 218 -20.68 18.74 44.93
CA ASP A 218 -19.36 18.11 45.04
C ASP A 218 -19.00 17.76 46.50
N PHE A 219 -20.02 17.57 47.36
CA PHE A 219 -19.81 17.17 48.74
C PHE A 219 -19.37 15.70 48.81
N ILE A 220 -18.32 15.45 49.59
CA ILE A 220 -17.70 14.14 49.75
C ILE A 220 -17.95 13.65 51.17
N GLU A 221 -18.55 12.47 51.29
CA GLU A 221 -18.73 11.74 52.54
C GLU A 221 -17.89 10.45 52.50
N LEU A 222 -17.16 10.20 53.59
CA LEU A 222 -16.33 9.01 53.76
C LEU A 222 -16.92 8.16 54.88
N GLY A 223 -17.20 6.90 54.57
CA GLY A 223 -17.58 5.88 55.56
C GLY A 223 -16.52 4.79 55.62
N GLU A 224 -16.07 4.43 56.82
CA GLU A 224 -15.26 3.22 57.02
C GLU A 224 -16.16 1.98 56.89
N LEU A 225 -15.66 0.94 56.23
CA LEU A 225 -16.35 -0.33 56.03
C LEU A 225 -15.68 -1.42 56.87
N ASP A 226 -16.43 -2.04 57.78
CA ASP A 226 -15.95 -3.16 58.59
C ASP A 226 -15.66 -4.41 57.75
N ASN A 227 -16.38 -4.60 56.64
CA ASN A 227 -16.20 -5.73 55.72
C ASN A 227 -16.76 -5.39 54.32
N THR A 228 -16.03 -5.76 53.26
CA THR A 228 -16.44 -5.58 51.86
C THR A 228 -17.07 -6.83 51.24
N LEU A 229 -17.17 -7.93 51.99
CA LEU A 229 -17.78 -9.19 51.57
C LEU A 229 -19.11 -9.40 52.32
N SER A 230 -20.22 -9.13 51.65
CA SER A 230 -21.55 -9.63 51.99
C SER A 230 -22.02 -10.62 50.94
#